data_AF-A0AAV2I5L4-F1
#
_entry.id   AF-A0AAV2I5L4-F1
#
_cell.length_a   1.000
_cell.length_b   1.000
_cell.length_c   1.000
_cell.angle_alpha   90.00
_cell.angle_beta   90.00
_cell.angle_gamma   90.00
#
_symmetry.space_group_name_H-M   'P 1'
#
loop_
_entity.id
_entity.type
_entity.pdbx_description
1 polymer ?
#
loop_
_entity_poly.entity_id
_entity_poly.type
_entity_poly.pdbx_seq_one_letter_code
_entity_poly.pdbx_strand_id
1 'polypeptide(L)'
;CPQRHVGTNCDVICHCNDSKCDSNGSCTNGSHCTAGWFGPACQYSSTATTLDSKLRDGNDRTCLNDDSEAQEIALSHPLLFTWMRV
;
A
#
# COMPACT_ATOMS: atom_id res chain seq x y z
N CYS A 1 -9.70 16.01 11.44
CA CYS A 1 -8.29 15.99 11.04
C CYS A 1 -8.02 17.02 9.96
N PRO A 2 -6.78 17.53 9.80
CA PRO A 2 -6.38 18.29 8.62
C PRO A 2 -6.69 17.52 7.34
N GLN A 3 -6.77 18.22 6.21
CA GLN A 3 -7.02 17.57 4.92
C GLN A 3 -5.99 16.44 4.70
N ARG A 4 -6.45 15.29 4.20
CA ARG A 4 -5.66 14.06 3.97
C ARG A 4 -5.22 13.28 5.22
N HIS A 5 -5.57 13.72 6.43
CA HIS A 5 -5.20 12.99 7.65
C HIS A 5 -6.41 12.28 8.24
N VAL A 6 -6.21 11.07 8.75
CA VAL A 6 -7.24 10.18 9.33
C VAL A 6 -6.73 9.49 10.59
N GLY A 7 -7.62 8.74 11.25
CA GLY A 7 -7.35 8.11 12.54
C GLY A 7 -7.72 9.00 13.73
N THR A 8 -7.75 8.40 14.93
CA THR A 8 -8.16 9.07 16.17
C THR A 8 -7.29 10.29 16.49
N ASN A 9 -5.99 10.22 16.14
CA ASN A 9 -5.02 11.28 16.40
C ASN A 9 -4.63 12.07 15.14
N CYS A 10 -5.28 11.83 14.00
CA CYS A 10 -4.94 12.46 12.72
C CYS A 10 -3.48 12.24 12.28
N ASP A 11 -2.91 11.10 12.66
CA ASP A 11 -1.52 10.72 12.45
C ASP A 11 -1.30 9.87 11.19
N VAL A 12 -2.40 9.42 10.56
CA VAL A 12 -2.36 8.62 9.34
C VAL A 12 -2.65 9.50 8.13
N ILE A 13 -1.74 9.55 7.16
CA ILE A 13 -1.94 10.30 5.91
C ILE A 13 -2.56 9.37 4.85
N CYS A 14 -3.64 9.78 4.18
CA CYS A 14 -4.11 9.07 2.98
C CYS A 14 -3.30 9.47 1.75
N HIS A 15 -2.86 8.43 1.03
CA HIS A 15 -2.22 8.53 -0.26
C HIS A 15 -3.18 8.16 -1.40
N CYS A 16 -4.39 8.72 -1.37
CA CYS A 16 -5.43 8.65 -2.39
C CYS A 16 -5.03 9.44 -3.66
N ASN A 17 -5.35 8.98 -4.88
CA ASN A 17 -4.99 9.67 -6.15
C ASN A 17 -5.55 11.11 -6.26
N ASP A 18 -6.78 11.33 -5.81
CA ASP A 18 -7.41 12.65 -5.77
C ASP A 18 -7.11 13.41 -4.46
N SER A 19 -6.26 12.83 -3.60
CA SER A 19 -5.95 13.31 -2.25
C SER A 19 -7.19 13.50 -1.37
N LYS A 20 -8.30 12.79 -1.64
CA LYS A 20 -9.53 12.84 -0.84
C LYS A 20 -9.87 11.48 -0.25
N CYS A 21 -9.76 11.43 1.07
CA CYS A 21 -10.21 10.32 1.90
C CYS A 21 -11.43 10.76 2.71
N ASP A 22 -12.30 9.80 3.01
CA ASP A 22 -13.35 9.98 4.00
C ASP A 22 -12.79 9.96 5.44
N SER A 23 -13.66 10.10 6.44
CA SER A 23 -13.26 10.07 7.85
C SER A 23 -12.64 8.74 8.30
N ASN A 24 -12.88 7.66 7.55
CA ASN A 24 -12.35 6.33 7.81
C ASN A 24 -11.03 6.06 7.05
N GLY A 25 -10.57 7.01 6.22
CA GLY A 25 -9.38 6.87 5.40
C GLY A 25 -9.62 6.30 4.00
N SER A 26 -10.86 5.89 3.68
CA SER A 26 -11.16 5.30 2.39
C SER A 26 -11.08 6.35 1.28
N CYS A 27 -10.48 5.98 0.16
CA CYS A 27 -10.50 6.77 -1.07
C CYS A 27 -11.94 7.05 -1.51
N THR A 28 -12.29 8.32 -1.70
CA THR A 28 -13.64 8.71 -2.14
C THR A 28 -13.79 8.65 -3.65
N ASN A 29 -15.03 8.62 -4.16
CA ASN A 29 -15.34 8.68 -5.60
C ASN A 29 -14.75 7.53 -6.44
N GLY A 30 -14.52 6.36 -5.84
CA GLY A 30 -13.88 5.24 -6.54
C GLY A 30 -12.42 5.52 -6.92
N SER A 31 -11.79 6.53 -6.30
CA SER A 31 -10.36 6.74 -6.46
C SER A 31 -9.58 5.57 -5.85
N HIS A 32 -8.38 5.34 -6.37
CA HIS A 32 -7.47 4.31 -5.90
C HIS A 32 -6.28 4.94 -5.18
N CYS A 33 -5.53 4.11 -4.47
CA CYS A 33 -4.25 4.52 -3.91
C CYS A 33 -3.30 4.98 -5.01
N THR A 34 -2.51 6.01 -4.71
CA THR A 34 -1.37 6.40 -5.54
C THR A 34 -0.41 5.23 -5.68
N ALA A 35 0.31 5.18 -6.80
CA ALA A 35 1.26 4.11 -7.08
C ALA A 35 2.27 3.97 -5.92
N GLY A 36 2.45 2.73 -5.44
CA GLY A 36 3.31 2.43 -4.30
C GLY A 36 2.65 2.60 -2.92
N TRP A 37 1.36 2.94 -2.85
CA TRP A 37 0.59 2.99 -1.60
C TRP A 37 -0.57 2.02 -1.62
N PHE A 38 -0.93 1.48 -0.45
CA PHE A 38 -2.01 0.53 -0.31
C PHE A 38 -2.50 0.38 1.14
N GLY A 39 -3.38 -0.59 1.34
CA GLY A 39 -4.14 -0.77 2.57
C GLY A 39 -5.53 -0.15 2.47
N PRO A 40 -6.42 -0.42 3.44
CA PRO A 40 -7.80 0.08 3.44
C PRO A 40 -7.92 1.61 3.29
N ALA A 41 -6.92 2.33 3.78
CA ALA A 41 -6.86 3.79 3.75
C ALA A 41 -5.68 4.34 2.93
N CYS A 42 -5.06 3.51 2.06
CA CYS A 42 -3.82 3.85 1.36
C CYS A 42 -2.72 4.36 2.29
N GLN A 43 -2.69 3.84 3.52
CA GLN A 43 -1.82 4.33 4.59
C GLN A 43 -0.44 3.69 4.58
N TYR A 44 -0.25 2.64 3.79
CA TYR A 44 0.96 1.84 3.80
C TYR A 44 1.75 2.00 2.52
N SER A 45 3.04 2.29 2.63
CA SER A 45 3.94 2.38 1.47
C SER A 45 4.52 1.01 1.13
N SER A 46 4.51 0.67 -0.15
CA SER A 46 5.26 -0.46 -0.70
C SER A 46 6.74 -0.14 -0.72
N THR A 47 7.51 -0.78 0.15
CA THR A 47 8.97 -0.68 0.21
C THR A 47 9.68 -1.67 -0.70
N ALA A 48 8.91 -2.56 -1.33
CA ALA A 48 9.36 -3.61 -2.22
C ALA A 48 9.77 -3.08 -3.60
N THR A 49 10.52 -1.98 -3.68
CA THR A 49 10.81 -1.28 -4.94
C THR A 49 11.59 -2.12 -5.95
N THR A 50 12.27 -3.16 -5.47
CA THR A 50 13.10 -4.08 -6.25
C THR A 50 12.36 -5.32 -6.76
N LEU A 51 11.11 -5.55 -6.31
CA LEU A 51 10.31 -6.68 -6.80
C LEU A 51 9.72 -6.39 -8.18
N ASP A 52 9.39 -7.46 -8.91
CA ASP A 52 8.71 -7.40 -10.19
C ASP A 52 7.46 -6.51 -10.11
N SER A 53 7.22 -5.71 -11.16
CA SER A 53 6.12 -4.76 -11.19
C SER A 53 4.75 -5.43 -11.04
N LYS A 54 4.60 -6.67 -11.51
CA LYS A 54 3.39 -7.49 -11.35
C LYS A 54 3.07 -7.83 -9.89
N LEU A 55 4.07 -7.98 -9.03
CA LEU A 55 3.86 -8.25 -7.61
C LEU A 55 3.41 -7.01 -6.83
N ARG A 56 3.42 -5.83 -7.48
CA ARG A 56 3.22 -4.53 -6.84
C ARG A 56 2.12 -3.68 -7.48
N ASP A 57 1.50 -4.19 -8.54
CA ASP A 57 0.43 -3.51 -9.26
C ASP A 57 -0.91 -3.54 -8.52
N GLY A 58 -0.99 -4.29 -7.41
CA GLY A 58 -2.17 -4.41 -6.57
C GLY A 58 -3.29 -5.22 -7.22
N ASN A 59 -2.99 -5.99 -8.26
CA ASN A 59 -3.96 -6.77 -9.03
C ASN A 59 -3.73 -8.28 -8.82
N ASP A 60 -4.65 -8.90 -8.09
CA ASP A 60 -4.58 -10.32 -7.71
C ASP A 60 -4.76 -11.28 -8.91
N ARG A 61 -4.89 -10.75 -10.14
CA ARG A 61 -4.99 -11.53 -11.38
C ARG A 61 -3.71 -11.54 -12.21
N THR A 62 -2.71 -10.74 -11.85
CA THR A 62 -1.47 -10.56 -12.62
C THR A 62 -0.25 -11.16 -11.91
N CYS A 63 -0.45 -12.20 -11.09
CA CYS A 63 0.62 -12.88 -10.36
C CYS A 63 1.73 -13.44 -11.26
N LEU A 64 2.92 -13.59 -10.70
CA LEU A 64 3.98 -14.40 -11.31
C LEU A 64 3.65 -15.88 -11.09
N ASN A 65 3.80 -16.67 -12.15
CA ASN A 65 3.80 -18.12 -12.01
C ASN A 65 5.18 -18.50 -11.49
N ASP A 66 5.24 -18.91 -10.23
CA ASP A 66 6.46 -19.38 -9.59
C ASP A 66 6.17 -20.74 -8.96
N ASP A 67 6.95 -21.74 -9.35
CA ASP A 67 6.85 -23.11 -8.85
C ASP A 67 7.77 -23.34 -7.63
N SER A 68 8.45 -22.28 -7.15
CA SER A 68 9.35 -22.35 -6.01
C SER A 68 8.59 -22.56 -4.70
N GLU A 69 9.12 -23.41 -3.81
CA GLU A 69 8.53 -23.65 -2.49
C GLU A 69 8.72 -22.45 -1.53
N ALA A 70 9.70 -21.59 -1.78
CA ALA A 70 9.99 -20.42 -0.98
C ALA A 70 10.61 -19.29 -1.81
N GLN A 71 10.29 -18.05 -1.43
CA GLN A 71 10.85 -16.85 -2.03
C GLN A 71 11.59 -16.02 -0.97
N GLU A 72 12.85 -15.71 -1.23
CA GLU A 72 13.65 -14.82 -0.38
C GLU A 72 13.48 -13.37 -0.82
N ILE A 73 13.26 -12.47 0.15
CA ILE A 73 13.16 -11.03 -0.08
C ILE A 73 14.25 -10.34 0.74
N ALA A 74 15.25 -9.80 0.04
CA ALA A 74 16.31 -9.01 0.65
C ALA A 74 15.89 -7.54 0.78
N LEU A 75 15.84 -7.04 2.02
CA LEU A 75 15.55 -5.63 2.30
C LEU A 75 16.84 -4.84 2.29
N SER A 76 16.85 -3.71 1.57
CA SER A 76 18.03 -2.83 1.50
C SER A 76 18.32 -2.09 2.80
N HIS A 77 17.30 -1.91 3.64
CA HIS A 77 17.38 -1.22 4.92
C HIS A 77 16.44 -1.89 5.95
N PRO A 78 16.71 -1.75 7.26
CA PRO A 78 15.79 -2.18 8.30
C PRO A 78 14.44 -1.48 8.13
N LEU A 79 13.37 -2.26 8.16
CA LEU A 79 12.00 -1.78 8.02
C LEU A 79 11.21 -2.17 9.26
N LEU A 80 10.55 -1.19 9.87
CA LEU A 80 9.51 -1.47 10.86
C LEU A 80 8.24 -1.89 10.11
N PHE A 81 8.16 -3.18 9.79
CA PHE A 81 6.99 -3.73 9.12
C PHE A 81 5.92 -4.09 10.17
N THR A 82 4.68 -3.68 9.93
CA THR A 82 3.55 -3.95 10.82
C THR A 82 2.53 -4.90 10.20
N TRP A 83 2.57 -5.05 8.88
CA TRP A 83 1.72 -5.97 8.13
C TRP A 83 2.46 -6.41 6.85
N MET A 84 2.06 -7.55 6.31
CA MET A 84 2.50 -8.09 5.04
C MET A 84 1.25 -8.57 4.29
N ARG A 85 1.16 -8.28 3.00
CA ARG A 85 0.11 -8.79 2.11
C ARG A 85 0.76 -9.85 1.24
N VAL A 86 0.18 -11.06 1.26
CA VAL A 86 0.58 -12.21 0.45
C VAL A 86 -0.58 -12.54 -0.48
#